data_AF-A0A356X7Y5-F1
#
_entry.id   AF-A0A356X7Y5-F1
#
_cell.length_a   1.000
_cell.length_b   1.000
_cell.length_c   1.000
_cell.angle_alpha   90.00
_cell.angle_beta   90.00
_cell.angle_gamma   90.00
#
_symmetry.space_group_name_H-M   'P 1'
#
loop_
_entity.id
_entity.type
_entity.pdbx_description
1 polymer ?
#
loop_
_entity_poly.entity_id
_entity_poly.type
_entity_poly.pdbx_seq_one_letter_code
_entity_poly.pdbx_strand_id
1 'polypeptide(L)'
;TISTNGNDITFNNVVVDSGATFQTDGATENVVVVEGNLTVNEGGNVVVEDDDKLDIQGEVGGDGADEIDSPSPFAVTAVATDLNTVLITFNKEMVEFLAENTSNYSIVSLPGLTPVTVNSATLNTGGNGRQVTFSISTIQEDVEYRITMNNLESTDGGELSTNHIKRFTKLGPVTFYSRQTGNWSVNSTWSTVSHTGSAATKNPANTPYSTVIVGDGHTVSVVSGATITNQTSVSVSGASKLLVGSSGVLNLGTKTISGAGTFEVTDGKIIIGQAGGISSSGATGNIQTADRIFSTNGMYSYNGS
;
A
#
# COMPACT_ATOMS: atom_id res chain seq x y z
N THR A 1 8.14 27.89 7.81
CA THR A 1 9.57 27.75 8.16
C THR A 1 9.69 27.25 9.58
N ILE A 2 10.42 26.16 9.76
CA ILE A 2 10.76 25.53 11.03
C ILE A 2 12.16 25.98 11.37
N SER A 3 12.33 26.65 12.50
CA SER A 3 13.67 26.98 12.99
C SER A 3 14.08 26.00 14.07
N THR A 4 15.22 25.36 13.85
CA THR A 4 15.71 24.29 14.72
C THR A 4 16.85 24.77 15.62
N ASN A 5 17.52 25.86 15.23
CA ASN A 5 18.79 26.29 15.81
C ASN A 5 19.83 25.14 15.84
N GLY A 6 19.86 24.32 14.79
CA GLY A 6 20.78 23.19 14.64
C GLY A 6 20.44 21.96 15.48
N ASN A 7 19.18 21.82 15.93
CA ASN A 7 18.73 20.64 16.67
C ASN A 7 17.85 19.75 15.79
N ASP A 8 17.99 18.43 15.89
CA ASP A 8 17.05 17.52 15.26
C ASP A 8 15.63 17.72 15.82
N ILE A 9 14.63 17.67 14.95
CA ILE A 9 13.22 17.80 15.32
C ILE A 9 12.46 16.56 14.87
N THR A 10 11.63 16.03 15.76
CA THR A 10 10.81 14.84 15.48
C THR A 10 9.32 15.16 15.44
N PHE A 11 8.66 14.70 14.38
CA PHE A 11 7.22 14.69 14.20
C PHE A 11 6.71 13.24 14.12
N ASN A 12 5.46 13.00 14.54
CA ASN A 12 4.88 11.65 14.47
C ASN A 12 4.26 11.36 13.09
N ASN A 13 3.44 12.27 12.57
CA ASN A 13 2.91 12.24 11.22
C ASN A 13 2.83 13.69 10.75
N VAL A 14 3.04 13.93 9.46
CA VAL A 14 2.96 15.25 8.88
C VAL A 14 2.03 15.21 7.67
N VAL A 15 1.11 16.15 7.62
CA VAL A 15 0.27 16.41 6.44
C VAL A 15 0.54 17.84 6.00
N VAL A 16 0.94 18.00 4.75
CA VAL A 16 1.11 19.31 4.11
C VAL A 16 -0.09 19.54 3.21
N ASP A 17 -0.96 20.46 3.63
CA ASP A 17 -2.19 20.77 2.91
C ASP A 17 -1.94 21.53 1.59
N SER A 18 -2.94 21.52 0.73
CA SER A 18 -2.93 22.27 -0.52
C SER A 18 -2.65 23.76 -0.25
N GLY A 19 -1.65 24.32 -0.95
CA GLY A 19 -1.21 25.70 -0.80
C GLY A 19 -0.38 25.98 0.46
N ALA A 20 -0.08 24.96 1.27
CA ALA A 20 0.84 25.08 2.41
C ALA A 20 2.27 24.72 2.01
N THR A 21 3.23 25.29 2.74
CA THR A 21 4.66 24.96 2.58
C THR A 21 5.24 24.56 3.94
N PHE A 22 5.82 23.36 3.99
CA PHE A 22 6.67 22.90 5.07
C PHE A 22 8.12 23.21 4.68
N GLN A 23 8.82 24.04 5.45
CA GLN A 23 10.15 24.54 5.07
C GLN A 23 11.09 24.53 6.27
N THR A 24 12.34 24.09 6.12
CA THR A 24 13.38 24.17 7.16
C THR A 24 14.10 25.53 7.14
N ASP A 25 14.98 25.83 8.10
CA ASP A 25 15.61 27.17 8.21
C ASP A 25 16.97 27.28 7.50
N GLY A 26 17.64 26.17 7.18
CA GLY A 26 18.91 26.14 6.45
C GLY A 26 20.09 26.80 7.18
N ALA A 27 19.89 27.25 8.42
CA ALA A 27 20.86 28.09 9.13
C ALA A 27 21.95 27.26 9.84
N THR A 28 21.64 26.02 10.20
CA THR A 28 22.58 25.07 10.82
C THR A 28 22.04 23.66 10.57
N GLU A 29 22.87 22.77 10.04
CA GLU A 29 22.52 21.38 9.77
C GLU A 29 21.69 20.75 10.90
N ASN A 30 20.49 20.30 10.54
CA ASN A 30 19.64 19.47 11.39
C ASN A 30 18.94 18.38 10.58
N VAL A 31 18.49 17.34 11.28
CA VAL A 31 17.59 16.33 10.72
C VAL A 31 16.17 16.58 11.18
N VAL A 32 15.26 16.77 10.21
CA VAL A 32 13.83 16.67 10.44
C VAL A 32 13.41 15.21 10.33
N VAL A 33 13.00 14.63 11.45
CA VAL A 33 12.54 13.24 11.55
C VAL A 33 11.01 13.21 11.55
N VAL A 34 10.42 12.37 10.71
CA VAL A 34 9.01 12.00 10.74
C VAL A 34 8.91 10.51 11.08
N GLU A 35 8.55 10.18 12.32
CA GLU A 35 8.49 8.79 12.82
C GLU A 35 7.39 7.94 12.15
N GLY A 36 6.42 8.58 11.53
CA GLY A 36 5.33 7.97 10.78
C GLY A 36 5.30 8.49 9.34
N ASN A 37 4.11 8.80 8.84
CA ASN A 37 3.93 9.15 7.43
C ASN A 37 4.06 10.65 7.19
N LEU A 38 4.61 11.00 6.02
CA LEU A 38 4.53 12.33 5.44
C LEU A 38 3.57 12.29 4.25
N THR A 39 2.50 13.08 4.29
CA THR A 39 1.55 13.21 3.18
C THR A 39 1.60 14.63 2.64
N VAL A 40 1.90 14.79 1.35
CA VAL A 40 1.85 16.08 0.66
C VAL A 40 0.62 16.09 -0.24
N ASN A 41 -0.42 16.82 0.17
CA ASN A 41 -1.65 16.95 -0.62
C ASN A 41 -1.40 17.80 -1.87
N GLU A 42 -2.23 17.65 -2.90
CA GLU A 42 -2.10 18.36 -4.17
C GLU A 42 -1.93 19.88 -3.99
N GLY A 43 -0.82 20.43 -4.51
CA GLY A 43 -0.44 21.84 -4.37
C GLY A 43 0.20 22.21 -3.03
N GLY A 44 0.44 21.27 -2.13
CA GLY A 44 1.33 21.42 -0.98
C GLY A 44 2.79 21.22 -1.37
N ASN A 45 3.72 21.78 -0.60
CA ASN A 45 5.16 21.72 -0.90
C ASN A 45 6.00 21.45 0.35
N VAL A 46 7.08 20.70 0.20
CA VAL A 46 8.12 20.55 1.23
C VAL A 46 9.44 21.07 0.67
N VAL A 47 10.11 21.96 1.41
CA VAL A 47 11.39 22.55 1.02
C VAL A 47 12.38 22.35 2.15
N VAL A 48 13.41 21.55 1.91
CA VAL A 48 14.54 21.36 2.81
C VAL A 48 15.65 22.29 2.34
N GLU A 49 16.04 23.25 3.17
CA GLU A 49 16.99 24.30 2.81
C GLU A 49 18.43 23.89 3.16
N ASP A 50 19.38 24.34 2.34
CA ASP A 50 20.83 24.25 2.56
C ASP A 50 21.36 22.85 2.92
N ASP A 51 21.85 22.65 4.16
CA ASP A 51 22.47 21.40 4.62
C ASP A 51 21.51 20.53 5.46
N ASP A 52 20.26 20.96 5.61
CA ASP A 52 19.25 20.20 6.34
C ASP A 52 18.92 18.87 5.65
N LYS A 53 18.48 17.91 6.45
CA LYS A 53 18.16 16.55 6.01
C LYS A 53 16.78 16.13 6.49
N LEU A 54 16.18 15.20 5.75
CA LEU A 54 14.85 14.66 6.04
C LEU A 54 14.92 13.15 6.26
N ASP A 55 14.28 12.66 7.31
CA ASP A 55 14.18 11.23 7.65
C ASP A 55 12.71 10.85 7.90
N ILE A 56 12.07 10.23 6.91
CA ILE A 56 10.68 9.79 7.01
C ILE A 56 10.64 8.28 7.22
N GLN A 57 10.31 7.84 8.42
CA GLN A 57 10.35 6.42 8.78
C GLN A 57 9.16 5.62 8.23
N GLY A 58 7.99 6.25 8.08
CA GLY A 58 6.80 5.69 7.43
C GLY A 58 6.78 5.94 5.93
N GLU A 59 5.61 6.01 5.31
CA GLU A 59 5.50 6.23 3.86
C GLU A 59 5.42 7.72 3.49
N VAL A 60 5.90 8.07 2.29
CA VAL A 60 5.67 9.37 1.66
C VAL A 60 4.49 9.24 0.69
N GLY A 61 3.38 9.90 0.97
CA GLY A 61 2.13 9.80 0.22
C GLY A 61 1.62 11.12 -0.36
N GLY A 62 0.52 11.06 -1.12
CA GLY A 62 -0.05 12.19 -1.86
C GLY A 62 0.65 12.43 -3.20
N ASP A 63 0.85 13.69 -3.59
CA ASP A 63 1.68 14.07 -4.75
C ASP A 63 3.18 13.81 -4.48
N GLY A 64 3.51 13.46 -3.22
CA GLY A 64 4.61 12.56 -2.91
C GLY A 64 5.99 13.22 -2.91
N ALA A 65 7.01 12.40 -3.14
CA ALA A 65 8.42 12.79 -3.09
C ALA A 65 8.85 13.76 -4.19
N ASP A 66 8.05 13.88 -5.25
CA ASP A 66 8.33 14.81 -6.35
C ASP A 66 8.04 16.27 -5.96
N GLU A 67 7.20 16.49 -4.93
CA GLU A 67 6.89 17.80 -4.33
C GLU A 67 7.76 18.11 -3.10
N ILE A 68 8.82 17.32 -2.89
CA ILE A 68 9.81 17.53 -1.83
C ILE A 68 11.11 18.01 -2.49
N ASP A 69 11.36 19.30 -2.44
CA ASP A 69 12.65 19.88 -2.79
C ASP A 69 13.62 19.66 -1.64
N SER A 70 14.68 18.88 -1.87
CA SER A 70 15.68 18.57 -0.87
C SER A 70 17.05 18.47 -1.53
N PRO A 71 18.08 19.17 -1.01
CA PRO A 71 19.44 19.06 -1.50
C PRO A 71 20.03 17.68 -1.20
N SER A 72 19.75 17.15 0.00
CA SER A 72 20.20 15.82 0.42
C SER A 72 19.23 14.70 0.01
N PRO A 73 19.71 13.47 -0.22
CA PRO A 73 18.86 12.32 -0.49
C PRO A 73 18.09 11.88 0.77
N PHE A 74 16.93 11.26 0.56
CA PHE A 74 16.15 10.56 1.58
C PHE A 74 15.46 9.31 0.97
N ALA A 75 15.15 8.32 1.80
CA ALA A 75 14.43 7.13 1.37
C ALA A 75 12.91 7.40 1.34
N VAL A 76 12.31 7.25 0.16
CA VAL A 76 10.89 7.47 -0.08
C VAL A 76 10.07 6.28 0.41
N THR A 77 10.45 5.06 0.00
CA THR A 77 9.71 3.83 0.32
C THR A 77 10.63 2.68 0.70
N ALA A 78 10.09 1.73 1.46
CA ALA A 78 10.69 0.42 1.69
C ALA A 78 9.66 -0.68 1.52
N VAL A 79 9.85 -1.55 0.51
CA VAL A 79 8.85 -2.55 0.13
C VAL A 79 9.47 -3.93 0.10
N ALA A 80 8.95 -4.84 0.93
CA ALA A 80 9.24 -6.27 0.80
C ALA A 80 8.43 -6.86 -0.36
N THR A 81 9.09 -7.15 -1.49
CA THR A 81 8.42 -7.72 -2.67
C THR A 81 8.06 -9.19 -2.43
N ASP A 82 8.93 -9.91 -1.73
CA ASP A 82 8.74 -11.28 -1.24
C ASP A 82 9.45 -11.46 0.12
N LEU A 83 9.57 -12.71 0.60
CA LEU A 83 10.16 -13.01 1.91
C LEU A 83 11.68 -12.94 1.95
N ASN A 84 12.34 -12.71 0.82
CA ASN A 84 13.81 -12.67 0.69
C ASN A 84 14.30 -11.43 -0.05
N THR A 85 13.40 -10.51 -0.41
CA THR A 85 13.71 -9.35 -1.24
C THR A 85 13.04 -8.10 -0.70
N VAL A 86 13.82 -7.04 -0.53
CA VAL A 86 13.34 -5.71 -0.17
C VAL A 86 13.82 -4.72 -1.23
N LEU A 87 12.96 -3.80 -1.63
CA LEU A 87 13.25 -2.70 -2.53
C LEU A 87 13.18 -1.38 -1.75
N ILE A 88 14.26 -0.60 -1.77
CA ILE A 88 14.27 0.78 -1.29
C ILE A 88 14.26 1.71 -2.49
N THR A 89 13.40 2.73 -2.45
CA THR A 89 13.39 3.82 -3.44
C THR A 89 13.81 5.11 -2.77
N PHE A 90 14.81 5.79 -3.32
CA PHE A 90 15.29 7.10 -2.89
C PHE A 90 14.68 8.22 -3.73
N ASN A 91 14.68 9.45 -3.22
CA ASN A 91 14.23 10.62 -3.97
C ASN A 91 15.25 11.01 -5.07
N LYS A 92 16.52 10.65 -4.91
CA LYS A 92 17.63 10.99 -5.80
C LYS A 92 18.42 9.78 -6.28
N GLU A 93 19.11 9.95 -7.39
CA GLU A 93 20.07 8.96 -7.90
C GLU A 93 21.20 8.77 -6.88
N MET A 94 21.52 7.52 -6.57
CA MET A 94 22.47 7.19 -5.51
C MET A 94 23.83 6.79 -6.09
N VAL A 95 24.90 7.06 -5.35
CA VAL A 95 26.25 6.62 -5.69
C VAL A 95 26.35 5.09 -5.57
N GLU A 96 26.63 4.40 -6.69
CA GLU A 96 26.58 2.93 -6.81
C GLU A 96 27.40 2.20 -5.75
N PHE A 97 28.70 2.49 -5.61
CA PHE A 97 29.56 1.74 -4.69
C PHE A 97 29.18 1.92 -3.20
N LEU A 98 28.52 3.03 -2.86
CA LEU A 98 27.98 3.25 -1.50
C LEU A 98 26.66 2.51 -1.31
N ALA A 99 25.78 2.57 -2.32
CA ALA A 99 24.47 1.93 -2.31
C ALA A 99 24.54 0.39 -2.37
N GLU A 100 25.60 -0.16 -2.96
CA GLU A 100 25.81 -1.62 -3.06
C GLU A 100 26.65 -2.18 -1.90
N ASN A 101 27.16 -1.33 -1.00
CA ASN A 101 27.90 -1.76 0.17
C ASN A 101 26.94 -2.22 1.27
N THR A 102 26.79 -3.53 1.45
CA THR A 102 25.88 -4.11 2.45
C THR A 102 26.18 -3.69 3.89
N SER A 103 27.40 -3.25 4.20
CA SER A 103 27.78 -2.77 5.56
C SER A 103 27.09 -1.46 5.93
N ASN A 104 26.55 -0.74 4.95
CA ASN A 104 25.79 0.50 5.16
C ASN A 104 24.35 0.24 5.63
N TYR A 105 23.93 -1.02 5.73
CA TYR A 105 22.55 -1.42 5.99
C TYR A 105 22.45 -2.37 7.19
N SER A 106 21.47 -2.11 8.06
CA SER A 106 21.10 -3.02 9.15
C SER A 106 19.60 -3.21 9.16
N ILE A 107 19.13 -4.46 9.20
CA ILE A 107 17.71 -4.79 9.26
C ILE A 107 17.43 -5.59 10.53
N VAL A 108 16.37 -5.20 11.25
CA VAL A 108 15.88 -5.90 12.45
C VAL A 108 14.37 -6.05 12.42
N SER A 109 13.84 -7.11 13.02
CA SER A 109 12.39 -7.24 13.27
C SER A 109 11.94 -6.32 14.41
N LEU A 110 10.66 -5.97 14.45
CA LEU A 110 10.02 -5.24 15.55
C LEU A 110 8.86 -6.06 16.14
N PRO A 111 8.65 -6.00 17.47
CA PRO A 111 9.48 -5.34 18.49
C PRO A 111 10.71 -6.15 18.90
N GLY A 112 10.91 -7.36 18.36
CA GLY A 112 11.90 -8.34 18.84
C GLY A 112 13.36 -8.02 18.55
N LEU A 113 13.64 -7.02 17.70
CA LEU A 113 14.98 -6.59 17.29
C LEU A 113 15.88 -7.74 16.80
N THR A 114 15.29 -8.77 16.19
CA THR A 114 16.04 -9.91 15.67
C THR A 114 16.70 -9.49 14.35
N PRO A 115 18.04 -9.61 14.20
CA PRO A 115 18.72 -9.23 12.97
C PRO A 115 18.27 -10.04 11.76
N VAL A 116 18.21 -9.37 10.61
CA VAL A 116 18.01 -9.96 9.28
C VAL A 116 19.27 -9.67 8.47
N THR A 117 19.87 -10.71 7.90
CA THR A 117 21.10 -10.58 7.12
C THR A 117 20.80 -9.94 5.77
N VAL A 118 21.57 -8.92 5.39
CA VAL A 118 21.61 -8.36 4.03
C VAL A 118 22.69 -9.11 3.25
N ASN A 119 22.28 -10.01 2.35
CA ASN A 119 23.19 -10.84 1.55
C ASN A 119 23.82 -10.04 0.40
N SER A 120 23.02 -9.18 -0.24
CA SER A 120 23.46 -8.29 -1.31
C SER A 120 22.58 -7.05 -1.37
N ALA A 121 23.14 -5.96 -1.90
CA ALA A 121 22.44 -4.75 -2.30
C ALA A 121 22.83 -4.44 -3.74
N THR A 122 21.86 -4.16 -4.60
CA THR A 122 22.09 -3.91 -6.04
C THR A 122 21.34 -2.68 -6.47
N LEU A 123 22.06 -1.69 -6.98
CA LEU A 123 21.49 -0.45 -7.48
C LEU A 123 20.97 -0.66 -8.91
N ASN A 124 19.79 -0.12 -9.22
CA ASN A 124 19.21 -0.16 -10.57
C ASN A 124 19.87 0.86 -11.50
N THR A 125 21.16 0.66 -11.80
CA THR A 125 21.98 1.56 -12.65
C THR A 125 21.59 1.56 -14.13
N GLY A 126 20.96 0.47 -14.60
CA GLY A 126 20.36 0.42 -15.94
C GLY A 126 19.00 1.13 -16.05
N GLY A 127 18.48 1.66 -14.94
CA GLY A 127 17.22 2.36 -14.83
C GLY A 127 17.40 3.80 -14.36
N ASN A 128 16.72 4.16 -13.28
CA ASN A 128 16.69 5.53 -12.75
C ASN A 128 17.73 5.81 -11.66
N GLY A 129 18.62 4.86 -11.33
CA GLY A 129 19.64 5.02 -10.28
C GLY A 129 19.10 5.31 -8.86
N ARG A 130 17.79 5.23 -8.64
CA ARG A 130 17.11 5.59 -7.36
C ARG A 130 16.70 4.36 -6.54
N GLN A 131 16.86 3.17 -7.08
CA GLN A 131 16.28 1.95 -6.53
C GLN A 131 17.36 0.94 -6.16
N VAL A 132 17.38 0.52 -4.90
CA VAL A 132 18.29 -0.52 -4.41
C VAL A 132 17.48 -1.76 -4.05
N THR A 133 17.80 -2.88 -4.70
CA THR A 133 17.21 -4.19 -4.41
C THR A 133 18.13 -4.96 -3.48
N PHE A 134 17.60 -5.38 -2.34
CA PHE A 134 18.29 -6.18 -1.34
C PHE A 134 17.88 -7.63 -1.46
N SER A 135 18.86 -8.54 -1.50
CA SER A 135 18.62 -9.94 -1.16
C SER A 135 18.90 -10.12 0.33
N ILE A 136 17.94 -10.66 1.07
CA ILE A 136 18.00 -10.78 2.52
C ILE A 136 17.72 -12.22 2.98
N SER A 137 18.12 -12.54 4.21
CA SER A 137 17.64 -13.76 4.89
C SER A 137 16.12 -13.72 5.04
N THR A 138 15.48 -14.89 5.03
CA THR A 138 14.01 -15.00 5.01
C THR A 138 13.35 -14.26 6.17
N ILE A 139 12.46 -13.33 5.86
CA ILE A 139 11.58 -12.65 6.81
C ILE A 139 10.25 -13.38 7.00
N GLN A 140 9.46 -12.94 7.97
CA GLN A 140 8.13 -13.47 8.25
C GLN A 140 7.05 -12.51 7.74
N GLU A 141 5.92 -13.08 7.34
CA GLU A 141 4.73 -12.32 7.02
C GLU A 141 4.15 -11.66 8.27
N ASP A 142 3.52 -10.49 8.09
CA ASP A 142 2.82 -9.73 9.13
C ASP A 142 3.69 -9.32 10.34
N VAL A 143 5.02 -9.31 10.15
CA VAL A 143 6.01 -8.77 11.09
C VAL A 143 6.57 -7.47 10.52
N GLU A 144 6.59 -6.42 11.33
CA GLU A 144 7.22 -5.15 10.96
C GLU A 144 8.74 -5.27 11.10
N TYR A 145 9.45 -4.71 10.12
CA TYR A 145 10.90 -4.63 10.10
C TYR A 145 11.34 -3.18 10.00
N ARG A 146 12.51 -2.90 10.58
CA ARG A 146 13.20 -1.62 10.45
C ARG A 146 14.50 -1.83 9.70
N ILE A 147 14.71 -1.06 8.65
CA ILE A 147 16.03 -0.90 8.01
C ILE A 147 16.63 0.43 8.45
N THR A 148 17.90 0.40 8.87
CA THR A 148 18.73 1.57 9.14
C THR A 148 19.81 1.66 8.07
N MET A 149 19.96 2.86 7.49
CA MET A 149 20.86 3.16 6.39
C MET A 149 21.86 4.24 6.81
N ASN A 150 23.13 4.07 6.44
CA ASN A 150 24.22 4.99 6.78
C ASN A 150 25.19 5.15 5.62
N ASN A 151 25.95 6.25 5.59
CA ASN A 151 27.04 6.49 4.64
C ASN A 151 26.61 6.35 3.16
N LEU A 152 25.44 6.92 2.83
CA LEU A 152 24.92 6.96 1.46
C LEU A 152 24.92 8.39 0.96
N GLU A 153 25.21 8.56 -0.33
CA GLU A 153 25.26 9.86 -1.00
C GLU A 153 24.52 9.77 -2.35
N SER A 154 23.99 10.91 -2.80
CA SER A 154 23.44 11.03 -4.15
C SER A 154 24.50 11.45 -5.17
N THR A 155 24.26 11.15 -6.45
CA THR A 155 25.19 11.45 -7.55
C THR A 155 25.30 12.94 -7.86
N ASP A 156 24.27 13.73 -7.52
CA ASP A 156 24.22 15.19 -7.62
C ASP A 156 24.81 15.90 -6.39
N GLY A 157 25.29 15.14 -5.40
CA GLY A 157 25.81 15.63 -4.14
C GLY A 157 24.76 15.68 -3.04
N GLY A 158 25.21 15.55 -1.79
CA GLY A 158 24.35 15.47 -0.61
C GLY A 158 24.45 14.12 0.06
N GLU A 159 24.45 14.14 1.40
CA GLU A 159 24.55 12.94 2.23
C GLU A 159 23.19 12.58 2.81
N LEU A 160 22.87 11.28 2.82
CA LEU A 160 21.72 10.77 3.56
C LEU A 160 21.88 11.09 5.06
N SER A 161 20.77 11.32 5.76
CA SER A 161 20.84 11.50 7.22
C SER A 161 21.48 10.30 7.91
N THR A 162 22.18 10.57 9.02
CA THR A 162 22.77 9.51 9.84
C THR A 162 21.65 8.68 10.47
N ASN A 163 21.83 7.35 10.51
CA ASN A 163 20.85 6.38 10.99
C ASN A 163 19.48 6.52 10.31
N HIS A 164 19.45 6.83 9.02
CA HIS A 164 18.21 6.99 8.27
C HIS A 164 17.36 5.72 8.34
N ILE A 165 16.08 5.85 8.70
CA ILE A 165 15.22 4.70 8.99
C ILE A 165 14.10 4.58 7.97
N LYS A 166 13.79 3.34 7.57
CA LYS A 166 12.49 2.98 7.02
C LYS A 166 11.90 1.78 7.74
N ARG A 167 10.58 1.71 7.76
CA ARG A 167 9.83 0.54 8.21
C ARG A 167 9.16 -0.14 7.03
N PHE A 168 9.10 -1.46 7.06
CA PHE A 168 8.42 -2.24 6.04
C PHE A 168 7.86 -3.54 6.63
N THR A 169 6.84 -4.08 5.97
CA THR A 169 6.19 -5.34 6.34
C THR A 169 5.88 -6.11 5.06
N LYS A 170 6.19 -7.40 5.02
CA LYS A 170 5.57 -8.29 4.03
C LYS A 170 4.23 -8.74 4.57
N LEU A 171 3.13 -8.23 4.04
CA LEU A 171 1.81 -8.72 4.44
C LEU A 171 1.61 -10.14 3.91
N GLY A 172 1.11 -11.02 4.78
CA GLY A 172 0.74 -12.38 4.38
C GLY A 172 -0.54 -12.42 3.55
N PRO A 173 -0.84 -13.55 2.88
CA PRO A 173 -2.08 -13.71 2.17
C PRO A 173 -3.24 -13.77 3.19
N VAL A 174 -4.02 -12.69 3.26
CA VAL A 174 -5.22 -12.66 4.10
C VAL A 174 -6.38 -13.30 3.35
N THR A 175 -7.07 -14.25 3.96
CA THR A 175 -8.33 -14.78 3.43
C THR A 175 -9.49 -14.34 4.32
N PHE A 176 -10.48 -13.66 3.74
CA PHE A 176 -11.72 -13.29 4.41
C PHE A 176 -12.84 -14.25 4.04
N TYR A 177 -13.49 -14.79 5.06
CA TYR A 177 -14.70 -15.59 4.96
C TYR A 177 -15.88 -14.76 5.47
N SER A 178 -16.98 -14.68 4.71
CA SER A 178 -18.21 -14.06 5.24
C SER A 178 -18.73 -14.89 6.42
N ARG A 179 -18.87 -14.28 7.59
CA ARG A 179 -19.30 -15.00 8.81
C ARG A 179 -20.76 -14.79 9.20
N GLN A 180 -21.40 -13.84 8.53
CA GLN A 180 -22.81 -13.50 8.67
C GLN A 180 -23.25 -12.68 7.45
N THR A 181 -24.55 -12.62 7.20
CA THR A 181 -25.13 -11.63 6.29
C THR A 181 -24.81 -10.22 6.78
N GLY A 182 -24.36 -9.34 5.89
CA GLY A 182 -23.97 -7.98 6.26
C GLY A 182 -23.30 -7.19 5.15
N ASN A 183 -22.56 -6.16 5.52
CA ASN A 183 -21.96 -5.20 4.59
C ASN A 183 -20.49 -5.53 4.32
N TRP A 184 -20.08 -5.46 3.06
CA TRP A 184 -18.71 -5.66 2.60
C TRP A 184 -17.68 -4.86 3.41
N SER A 185 -18.00 -3.62 3.78
CA SER A 185 -17.06 -2.72 4.47
C SER A 185 -17.13 -2.80 6.00
N VAL A 186 -17.80 -3.81 6.56
CA VAL A 186 -17.97 -3.97 8.02
C VAL A 186 -17.19 -5.17 8.54
N ASN A 187 -16.31 -4.93 9.51
CA ASN A 187 -15.46 -5.95 10.13
C ASN A 187 -16.23 -7.17 10.66
N SER A 188 -17.38 -6.98 11.30
CA SER A 188 -18.18 -8.09 11.85
C SER A 188 -18.83 -8.99 10.80
N THR A 189 -18.85 -8.58 9.52
CA THR A 189 -19.29 -9.42 8.40
C THR A 189 -18.25 -10.46 8.02
N TRP A 190 -16.99 -10.28 8.42
CA TRP A 190 -15.87 -11.10 7.99
C TRP A 190 -15.18 -11.80 9.15
N SER A 191 -14.52 -12.90 8.83
CA SER A 191 -13.61 -13.66 9.67
C SER A 191 -12.39 -14.02 8.85
N THR A 192 -11.21 -14.01 9.44
CA THR A 192 -9.97 -14.45 8.77
C THR A 192 -9.65 -15.93 9.02
N VAL A 193 -10.54 -16.65 9.72
CA VAL A 193 -10.34 -18.05 10.12
C VAL A 193 -11.28 -18.99 9.37
N SER A 194 -12.58 -18.69 9.35
CA SER A 194 -13.63 -19.49 8.71
C SER A 194 -14.98 -18.74 8.71
N HIS A 195 -16.01 -19.28 8.04
CA HIS A 195 -17.38 -18.74 8.06
C HIS A 195 -18.05 -18.73 9.46
N THR A 196 -17.51 -19.43 10.45
CA THR A 196 -18.03 -19.43 11.83
C THR A 196 -17.04 -18.85 12.84
N GLY A 197 -15.87 -18.40 12.37
CA GLY A 197 -14.82 -17.83 13.21
C GLY A 197 -15.23 -16.52 13.87
N SER A 198 -14.34 -15.99 14.73
CA SER A 198 -14.54 -14.67 15.34
C SER A 198 -14.59 -13.57 14.29
N ALA A 199 -15.20 -12.43 14.63
CA ALA A 199 -15.16 -11.26 13.77
C ALA A 199 -13.70 -10.83 13.51
N ALA A 200 -13.39 -10.51 12.26
CA ALA A 200 -12.12 -9.95 11.88
C ALA A 200 -11.99 -8.52 12.42
N THR A 201 -10.75 -8.05 12.60
CA THR A 201 -10.43 -6.67 13.00
C THR A 201 -10.22 -5.74 11.80
N LYS A 202 -10.21 -6.31 10.59
CA LYS A 202 -10.13 -5.62 9.28
C LYS A 202 -11.16 -6.25 8.33
N ASN A 203 -11.32 -5.66 7.16
CA ASN A 203 -12.25 -6.17 6.14
C ASN A 203 -11.65 -6.04 4.73
N PRO A 204 -12.26 -6.67 3.71
CA PRO A 204 -11.76 -6.60 2.35
C PRO A 204 -11.72 -5.19 1.74
N ALA A 205 -12.51 -4.22 2.22
CA ALA A 205 -12.51 -2.88 1.66
C ALA A 205 -11.21 -2.11 1.93
N ASN A 206 -10.48 -2.44 3.01
CA ASN A 206 -9.24 -1.77 3.42
C ASN A 206 -8.04 -2.73 3.56
N THR A 207 -8.18 -3.95 3.04
CA THR A 207 -7.11 -4.95 3.02
C THR A 207 -6.88 -5.37 1.57
N PRO A 208 -5.89 -4.77 0.88
CA PRO A 208 -5.53 -5.18 -0.47
C PRO A 208 -4.88 -6.56 -0.46
N TYR A 209 -4.79 -7.18 -1.63
CA TYR A 209 -4.16 -8.48 -1.89
C TYR A 209 -4.76 -9.64 -1.10
N SER A 210 -6.00 -9.49 -0.63
CA SER A 210 -6.72 -10.53 0.10
C SER A 210 -7.51 -11.45 -0.83
N THR A 211 -7.75 -12.68 -0.38
CA THR A 211 -8.72 -13.58 -0.96
C THR A 211 -10.04 -13.40 -0.23
N VAL A 212 -11.14 -13.23 -0.96
CA VAL A 212 -12.47 -13.01 -0.38
C VAL A 212 -13.40 -14.15 -0.78
N ILE A 213 -14.04 -14.76 0.21
CA ILE A 213 -14.96 -15.88 0.05
C ILE A 213 -16.29 -15.52 0.71
N VAL A 214 -17.29 -15.24 -0.12
CA VAL A 214 -18.68 -15.15 0.32
C VAL A 214 -19.26 -16.56 0.30
N GLY A 215 -19.69 -17.05 1.46
CA GLY A 215 -20.03 -18.46 1.65
C GLY A 215 -21.00 -18.69 2.81
N ASP A 216 -21.31 -19.96 3.04
CA ASP A 216 -22.18 -20.44 4.13
C ASP A 216 -23.61 -19.86 4.09
N GLY A 217 -24.12 -19.60 2.88
CA GLY A 217 -25.47 -19.07 2.67
C GLY A 217 -25.61 -17.58 3.00
N HIS A 218 -24.51 -16.89 3.31
CA HIS A 218 -24.53 -15.48 3.66
C HIS A 218 -24.78 -14.59 2.44
N THR A 219 -25.46 -13.46 2.69
CA THR A 219 -25.54 -12.36 1.73
C THR A 219 -24.62 -11.21 2.16
N VAL A 220 -23.62 -10.91 1.36
CA VAL A 220 -22.76 -9.74 1.57
C VAL A 220 -23.20 -8.63 0.62
N SER A 221 -23.48 -7.45 1.16
CA SER A 221 -23.96 -6.30 0.41
C SER A 221 -22.88 -5.22 0.29
N VAL A 222 -22.71 -4.68 -0.90
CA VAL A 222 -21.98 -3.43 -1.16
C VAL A 222 -22.99 -2.29 -1.13
N VAL A 223 -22.92 -1.44 -0.11
CA VAL A 223 -23.84 -0.29 0.10
C VAL A 223 -23.12 1.07 0.07
N SER A 224 -21.83 1.05 -0.24
CA SER A 224 -20.96 2.22 -0.45
C SER A 224 -19.93 1.89 -1.53
N GLY A 225 -18.93 2.75 -1.73
CA GLY A 225 -17.78 2.44 -2.59
C GLY A 225 -16.99 1.22 -2.10
N ALA A 226 -16.72 0.28 -3.00
CA ALA A 226 -15.81 -0.84 -2.82
C ALA A 226 -15.04 -1.10 -4.13
N THR A 227 -13.80 -1.59 -4.03
CA THR A 227 -12.99 -2.00 -5.19
C THR A 227 -12.42 -3.39 -4.95
N ILE A 228 -12.36 -4.20 -6.01
CA ILE A 228 -11.71 -5.51 -5.99
C ILE A 228 -10.44 -5.56 -6.84
N THR A 229 -10.04 -4.44 -7.46
CA THR A 229 -8.89 -4.34 -8.39
C THR A 229 -7.59 -4.90 -7.80
N ASN A 230 -7.38 -4.67 -6.51
CA ASN A 230 -6.19 -5.11 -5.79
C ASN A 230 -6.41 -6.40 -4.99
N GLN A 231 -7.55 -7.09 -5.14
CA GLN A 231 -7.78 -8.36 -4.46
C GLN A 231 -7.12 -9.52 -5.21
N THR A 232 -6.67 -10.51 -4.44
CA THR A 232 -6.10 -11.74 -5.00
C THR A 232 -7.19 -12.53 -5.72
N SER A 233 -8.33 -12.74 -5.06
CA SER A 233 -9.53 -13.31 -5.68
C SER A 233 -10.79 -12.94 -4.90
N VAL A 234 -11.94 -12.99 -5.57
CA VAL A 234 -13.26 -12.85 -4.94
C VAL A 234 -14.16 -13.96 -5.47
N SER A 235 -14.75 -14.74 -4.57
CA SER A 235 -15.63 -15.85 -4.92
C SER A 235 -16.93 -15.86 -4.12
N VAL A 236 -18.00 -16.35 -4.75
CA VAL A 236 -19.31 -16.55 -4.13
C VAL A 236 -19.67 -18.03 -4.20
N SER A 237 -19.84 -18.65 -3.04
CA SER A 237 -20.06 -20.09 -2.89
C SER A 237 -21.55 -20.42 -2.86
N GLY A 238 -21.98 -21.44 -3.62
CA GLY A 238 -23.31 -22.07 -3.55
C GLY A 238 -24.47 -21.15 -3.17
N ALA A 239 -25.20 -21.46 -2.08
CA ALA A 239 -26.38 -20.71 -1.66
C ALA A 239 -26.13 -19.25 -1.18
N SER A 240 -24.92 -18.71 -1.38
CA SER A 240 -24.51 -17.39 -0.91
C SER A 240 -24.63 -16.34 -1.99
N LYS A 241 -24.62 -15.07 -1.59
CA LYS A 241 -24.87 -13.95 -2.50
C LYS A 241 -23.94 -12.77 -2.24
N LEU A 242 -23.39 -12.21 -3.32
CA LEU A 242 -22.80 -10.87 -3.32
C LEU A 242 -23.75 -9.90 -4.02
N LEU A 243 -24.26 -8.94 -3.26
CA LEU A 243 -25.27 -7.97 -3.68
C LEU A 243 -24.67 -6.57 -3.81
N VAL A 244 -24.89 -5.90 -4.94
CA VAL A 244 -24.61 -4.47 -5.11
C VAL A 244 -25.94 -3.73 -5.10
N GLY A 245 -26.26 -3.18 -3.92
CA GLY A 245 -27.54 -2.51 -3.66
C GLY A 245 -27.46 -0.99 -3.77
N SER A 246 -28.53 -0.32 -3.36
CA SER A 246 -28.66 1.14 -3.37
C SER A 246 -27.43 1.83 -2.80
N SER A 247 -26.95 2.88 -3.48
CA SER A 247 -25.71 3.62 -3.17
C SER A 247 -24.40 2.79 -3.23
N GLY A 248 -24.48 1.48 -3.44
CA GLY A 248 -23.34 0.62 -3.66
C GLY A 248 -22.64 0.94 -4.97
N VAL A 249 -21.32 1.08 -4.93
CA VAL A 249 -20.49 1.23 -6.13
C VAL A 249 -19.37 0.19 -6.04
N LEU A 250 -19.39 -0.81 -6.91
CA LEU A 250 -18.36 -1.85 -6.96
C LEU A 250 -17.48 -1.67 -8.20
N ASN A 251 -16.21 -1.33 -7.99
CA ASN A 251 -15.21 -1.30 -9.04
C ASN A 251 -14.56 -2.68 -9.23
N LEU A 252 -14.81 -3.30 -10.38
CA LEU A 252 -14.31 -4.64 -10.70
C LEU A 252 -12.91 -4.59 -11.33
N GLY A 253 -12.52 -3.47 -11.95
CA GLY A 253 -11.34 -3.40 -12.82
C GLY A 253 -11.34 -4.56 -13.82
N THR A 254 -10.19 -5.20 -13.99
CA THR A 254 -10.05 -6.41 -14.83
C THR A 254 -10.25 -7.71 -14.04
N LYS A 255 -10.69 -7.67 -12.77
CA LYS A 255 -10.82 -8.85 -11.92
C LYS A 255 -12.13 -9.59 -12.13
N THR A 256 -12.09 -10.90 -11.92
CA THR A 256 -13.27 -11.75 -12.01
C THR A 256 -13.83 -12.07 -10.62
N ILE A 257 -15.14 -11.98 -10.46
CA ILE A 257 -15.88 -12.58 -9.35
C ILE A 257 -16.39 -13.94 -9.84
N SER A 258 -15.98 -15.03 -9.18
CA SER A 258 -16.29 -16.40 -9.62
C SER A 258 -17.10 -17.16 -8.59
N GLY A 259 -17.54 -18.38 -8.93
CA GLY A 259 -18.06 -19.35 -7.97
C GLY A 259 -19.49 -19.80 -8.25
N ALA A 260 -19.97 -20.76 -7.46
CA ALA A 260 -21.25 -21.41 -7.67
C ALA A 260 -22.48 -20.64 -7.15
N GLY A 261 -22.28 -19.47 -6.54
CA GLY A 261 -23.38 -18.68 -5.97
C GLY A 261 -23.90 -17.56 -6.84
N THR A 262 -24.56 -16.60 -6.20
CA THR A 262 -25.25 -15.50 -6.88
C THR A 262 -24.47 -14.19 -6.80
N PHE A 263 -24.26 -13.56 -7.95
CA PHE A 263 -23.93 -12.15 -8.02
C PHE A 263 -25.18 -11.36 -8.44
N GLU A 264 -25.54 -10.33 -7.68
CA GLU A 264 -26.75 -9.55 -7.92
C GLU A 264 -26.48 -8.05 -7.89
N VAL A 265 -27.04 -7.32 -8.85
CA VAL A 265 -27.10 -5.85 -8.87
C VAL A 265 -28.58 -5.46 -8.92
N THR A 266 -29.05 -4.73 -7.91
CA THR A 266 -30.45 -4.25 -7.84
C THR A 266 -30.59 -2.83 -8.38
N ASP A 267 -30.02 -1.87 -7.68
CA ASP A 267 -30.11 -0.43 -7.91
C ASP A 267 -28.77 0.28 -7.60
N GLY A 268 -27.71 -0.50 -7.40
CA GLY A 268 -26.34 -0.01 -7.28
C GLY A 268 -25.63 0.11 -8.62
N LYS A 269 -24.32 0.41 -8.55
CA LYS A 269 -23.44 0.60 -9.71
C LYS A 269 -22.31 -0.42 -9.71
N ILE A 270 -22.01 -0.99 -10.88
CA ILE A 270 -20.75 -1.68 -11.13
C ILE A 270 -19.93 -0.99 -12.21
N ILE A 271 -18.60 -0.97 -12.02
CA ILE A 271 -17.62 -0.48 -13.00
C ILE A 271 -16.91 -1.71 -13.57
N ILE A 272 -17.01 -1.88 -14.89
CA ILE A 272 -16.66 -3.09 -15.65
C ILE A 272 -15.42 -2.79 -16.48
N GLY A 273 -14.29 -3.42 -16.14
CA GLY A 273 -13.02 -3.22 -16.84
C GLY A 273 -12.49 -4.44 -17.60
N GLN A 274 -13.08 -5.63 -17.47
CA GLN A 274 -12.73 -6.72 -18.37
C GLN A 274 -13.20 -6.43 -19.79
N ALA A 275 -12.35 -6.65 -20.80
CA ALA A 275 -12.72 -6.52 -22.21
C ALA A 275 -13.93 -7.39 -22.62
N GLY A 276 -14.14 -8.53 -21.94
CA GLY A 276 -15.31 -9.38 -22.12
C GLY A 276 -16.62 -8.83 -21.51
N GLY A 277 -16.58 -7.66 -20.87
CA GLY A 277 -17.72 -6.99 -20.27
C GLY A 277 -18.36 -7.76 -19.11
N ILE A 278 -19.69 -7.86 -19.14
CA ILE A 278 -20.49 -8.75 -18.31
C ILE A 278 -21.44 -9.55 -19.20
N SER A 279 -21.71 -10.80 -18.84
CA SER A 279 -22.70 -11.64 -19.50
C SER A 279 -23.61 -12.29 -18.47
N SER A 280 -24.85 -12.61 -18.86
CA SER A 280 -25.80 -13.32 -18.01
C SER A 280 -25.45 -14.79 -17.79
N SER A 281 -24.49 -15.35 -18.54
CA SER A 281 -24.00 -16.73 -18.40
C SER A 281 -22.61 -16.93 -19.02
N GLY A 282 -21.96 -18.07 -18.75
CA GLY A 282 -20.67 -18.45 -19.32
C GLY A 282 -19.45 -17.82 -18.64
N ALA A 283 -18.26 -18.37 -18.86
CA ALA A 283 -17.01 -17.92 -18.22
C ALA A 283 -16.38 -16.74 -18.97
N THR A 284 -17.09 -15.61 -19.09
CA THR A 284 -16.63 -14.42 -19.81
C THR A 284 -16.90 -13.16 -19.00
N GLY A 285 -15.95 -12.21 -19.06
CA GLY A 285 -16.09 -10.91 -18.40
C GLY A 285 -15.84 -10.95 -16.89
N ASN A 286 -16.19 -9.85 -16.22
CA ASN A 286 -15.92 -9.65 -14.79
C ASN A 286 -16.75 -10.55 -13.87
N ILE A 287 -17.94 -10.99 -14.27
CA ILE A 287 -18.83 -11.78 -13.41
C ILE A 287 -18.92 -13.19 -13.98
N GLN A 288 -18.41 -14.16 -13.24
CA GLN A 288 -18.35 -15.58 -13.59
C GLN A 288 -18.92 -16.46 -12.48
N THR A 289 -19.97 -15.98 -11.83
CA THR A 289 -20.78 -16.77 -10.90
C THR A 289 -21.80 -17.64 -11.66
N ALA A 290 -22.34 -18.66 -10.99
CA ALA A 290 -23.38 -19.53 -11.56
C ALA A 290 -24.68 -18.76 -11.81
N ASP A 291 -25.13 -17.99 -10.80
CA ASP A 291 -26.29 -17.13 -10.91
C ASP A 291 -25.88 -15.67 -11.01
N ARG A 292 -26.50 -14.95 -11.94
CA ARG A 292 -26.23 -13.54 -12.23
C ARG A 292 -27.53 -12.80 -12.42
N ILE A 293 -27.77 -11.81 -11.57
CA ILE A 293 -28.98 -11.01 -11.59
C ILE A 293 -28.60 -9.57 -11.84
N PHE A 294 -28.97 -9.06 -13.02
CA PHE A 294 -28.72 -7.69 -13.45
C PHE A 294 -30.05 -6.97 -13.64
N SER A 295 -30.42 -6.14 -12.67
CA SER A 295 -31.65 -5.35 -12.70
C SER A 295 -31.56 -4.18 -13.69
N THR A 296 -32.68 -3.82 -14.31
CA THR A 296 -32.80 -2.61 -15.15
C THR A 296 -32.62 -1.31 -14.37
N ASN A 297 -32.75 -1.36 -13.04
CA ASN A 297 -32.49 -0.21 -12.17
C ASN A 297 -31.01 -0.08 -11.78
N GLY A 298 -30.19 -1.10 -12.08
CA GLY A 298 -28.75 -1.06 -11.84
C GLY A 298 -28.03 -0.16 -12.84
N MET A 299 -26.88 0.38 -12.43
CA MET A 299 -25.99 1.16 -13.29
C MET A 299 -24.77 0.33 -13.69
N TYR A 300 -24.50 0.25 -14.99
CA TYR A 300 -23.40 -0.55 -15.56
C TYR A 300 -22.47 0.37 -16.34
N SER A 301 -21.29 0.65 -15.80
CA SER A 301 -20.30 1.54 -16.42
C SER A 301 -19.15 0.73 -16.99
N TYR A 302 -19.06 0.63 -18.31
CA TYR A 302 -17.93 -0.01 -18.98
C TYR A 302 -16.78 0.99 -19.14
N ASN A 303 -15.58 0.66 -18.63
CA ASN A 303 -14.39 1.49 -18.78
C ASN A 303 -13.27 0.83 -19.60
N GLY A 304 -13.51 -0.38 -20.15
CA GLY A 304 -12.75 -0.99 -21.24
C GLY A 304 -11.23 -0.80 -21.16
N SER A 305 -10.61 -1.36 -20.13
CA SER A 305 -9.15 -1.49 -20.01
C SER A 305 -8.65 -2.78 -20.65
#